data_AF-A0A6A5SVG4-F1
#
_entry.id   AF-A0A6A5SVG4-F1
#
_cell.length_a   1.000
_cell.length_b   1.000
_cell.length_c   1.000
_cell.angle_alpha   90.00
_cell.angle_beta   90.00
_cell.angle_gamma   90.00
#
_symmetry.space_group_name_H-M   'P 1'
#
loop_
_entity.id
_entity.type
_entity.pdbx_description
1 polymer ?
#
loop_
_entity_poly.entity_id
_entity_poly.type
_entity_poly.pdbx_seq_one_letter_code
_entity_poly.pdbx_strand_id
1 'polypeptide(L)'
;MSQIDNMTTSNEQPPDTPPHLNVKQITRIQKRRIARQQLHKTLALSRQLFHQSPPHPYLRHACSRGPRGPDGQFLTPEQIATQNMEKLGIEEAAVKSTDLLPLTTTTEEKPKL
;
A
#
# COMPACT_ATOMS: atom_id res chain seq x y z
N MET A 1 -36.88 -5.67 -39.55
CA MET A 1 -36.51 -6.98 -38.98
C MET A 1 -35.00 -7.03 -38.88
N SER A 2 -34.36 -7.26 -37.75
CA SER A 2 -34.71 -8.14 -36.63
C SER A 2 -34.21 -7.57 -35.31
N GLN A 3 -35.11 -7.51 -34.32
CA GLN A 3 -34.76 -7.32 -32.92
C GLN A 3 -33.78 -8.43 -32.50
N ILE A 4 -32.63 -8.03 -31.96
CA ILE A 4 -31.80 -8.92 -31.15
C ILE A 4 -32.38 -8.78 -29.75
N ASP A 5 -33.29 -9.70 -29.41
CA ASP A 5 -33.80 -9.80 -28.05
C ASP A 5 -32.63 -10.18 -27.15
N ASN A 6 -32.17 -9.21 -26.35
CA ASN A 6 -31.35 -9.46 -25.19
C ASN A 6 -32.11 -10.48 -24.34
N MET A 7 -31.69 -11.75 -24.42
CA MET A 7 -32.18 -12.83 -23.59
C MET A 7 -31.80 -12.51 -22.15
N THR A 8 -32.68 -11.76 -21.49
CA THR A 8 -32.78 -11.64 -20.05
C THR A 8 -33.04 -13.04 -19.52
N THR A 9 -31.99 -13.80 -19.26
CA THR A 9 -32.07 -14.92 -18.32
C THR A 9 -32.16 -14.32 -16.93
N SER A 10 -33.39 -13.94 -16.59
CA SER A 10 -33.85 -13.67 -15.24
C SER A 10 -33.61 -14.90 -14.38
N ASN A 11 -32.38 -15.02 -13.85
CA ASN A 11 -32.17 -15.70 -12.58
C ASN A 11 -32.71 -14.78 -11.48
N GLU A 12 -34.03 -14.65 -11.44
CA GLU A 12 -34.74 -13.98 -10.37
C GLU A 12 -34.77 -14.94 -9.18
N GLN A 13 -33.60 -15.15 -8.59
CA GLN A 13 -33.56 -15.53 -7.19
C GLN A 13 -34.04 -14.32 -6.40
N PRO A 14 -34.85 -14.51 -5.34
CA PRO A 14 -35.16 -13.44 -4.41
C PRO A 14 -33.88 -12.66 -4.09
N PRO A 15 -33.90 -11.31 -4.10
CA PRO A 15 -32.68 -10.52 -3.92
C PRO A 15 -31.95 -10.80 -2.59
N ASP A 16 -32.63 -11.50 -1.67
CA ASP A 16 -32.14 -11.85 -0.34
C ASP A 16 -31.69 -13.32 -0.16
N THR A 17 -31.92 -14.22 -1.14
CA THR A 17 -31.45 -15.61 -1.01
C THR A 17 -30.04 -15.77 -1.58
N PRO A 18 -29.05 -16.17 -0.77
CA PRO A 18 -27.70 -16.36 -1.27
C PRO A 18 -27.70 -17.51 -2.30
N PRO A 19 -27.07 -17.33 -3.48
CA PRO A 19 -26.95 -18.40 -4.47
C PRO A 19 -26.25 -19.58 -3.81
N HIS A 20 -26.77 -20.81 -3.99
CA HIS A 20 -26.34 -22.06 -3.35
C HIS A 20 -24.90 -22.00 -2.79
N LEU A 21 -24.81 -21.58 -1.52
CA LEU A 21 -23.55 -21.58 -0.80
C LEU A 21 -23.39 -22.94 -0.12
N ASN A 22 -22.15 -23.30 0.17
CA ASN A 22 -21.88 -24.45 1.02
C ASN A 22 -22.69 -24.29 2.32
N VAL A 23 -23.52 -25.29 2.63
CA VAL A 23 -24.47 -25.29 3.74
C VAL A 23 -23.80 -24.90 5.06
N LYS A 24 -22.55 -25.35 5.28
CA LYS A 24 -21.77 -25.06 6.50
C LYS A 24 -21.36 -23.59 6.62
N GLN A 25 -21.43 -22.83 5.54
CA GLN A 25 -20.91 -21.47 5.46
C GLN A 25 -22.00 -20.40 5.48
N ILE A 26 -23.27 -20.75 5.21
CA ILE A 26 -24.39 -19.82 5.05
C ILE A 26 -24.49 -18.82 6.22
N THR A 27 -24.61 -19.33 7.45
CA THR A 27 -24.79 -18.51 8.65
C THR A 27 -23.58 -17.63 8.95
N ARG A 28 -22.37 -18.16 8.72
CA ARG A 28 -21.12 -17.41 8.90
C ARG A 28 -20.98 -16.29 7.87
N ILE A 29 -21.30 -16.56 6.60
CA ILE A 29 -21.22 -15.60 5.51
C ILE A 29 -22.21 -14.46 5.76
N GLN A 30 -23.45 -14.77 6.17
CA GLN A 30 -24.45 -13.77 6.53
C GLN A 30 -23.95 -12.86 7.67
N LYS A 31 -23.48 -13.44 8.78
CA LYS A 31 -22.94 -12.67 9.93
C LYS A 31 -21.77 -11.78 9.51
N ARG A 32 -20.85 -12.28 8.68
CA ARG A 32 -19.68 -11.51 8.20
C ARG A 32 -20.08 -10.41 7.23
N ARG A 33 -21.10 -10.61 6.39
CA ARG A 33 -21.64 -9.56 5.51
C ARG A 33 -22.19 -8.39 6.33
N ILE A 34 -23.00 -8.68 7.36
CA ILE A 34 -23.54 -7.65 8.27
C ILE A 34 -22.39 -6.90 8.97
N ALA A 35 -21.41 -7.62 9.53
CA ALA A 35 -20.26 -6.99 10.18
C ALA A 35 -19.44 -6.12 9.22
N ARG A 36 -19.22 -6.58 7.96
CA ARG A 36 -18.54 -5.79 6.92
C ARG A 36 -19.35 -4.55 6.55
N GLN A 37 -20.67 -4.64 6.44
CA GLN A 37 -21.53 -3.49 6.16
C GLN A 37 -21.46 -2.45 7.30
N GLN A 38 -21.45 -2.89 8.56
CA GLN A 38 -21.28 -2.00 9.71
C GLN A 38 -19.91 -1.32 9.72
N LEU A 39 -18.82 -2.08 9.51
CA LEU A 39 -17.46 -1.54 9.40
C LEU A 39 -17.30 -0.63 8.18
N HIS A 40 -17.98 -0.93 7.07
CA HIS A 40 -17.96 -0.07 5.90
C HIS A 40 -18.64 1.27 6.18
N LYS A 41 -19.77 1.30 6.90
CA LYS A 41 -20.41 2.56 7.29
C LYS A 41 -19.51 3.44 8.17
N THR A 42 -18.72 2.83 9.06
CA THR A 42 -17.80 3.58 9.94
C THR A 42 -16.50 3.99 9.26
N LEU A 43 -15.95 3.13 8.38
CA LEU A 43 -14.63 3.31 7.76
C LEU A 43 -14.68 3.73 6.27
N ALA A 44 -15.84 3.84 5.63
CA ALA A 44 -15.90 4.27 4.22
C ALA A 44 -15.29 5.66 4.02
N LEU A 45 -15.47 6.58 4.99
CA LEU A 45 -14.83 7.89 4.98
C LEU A 45 -13.29 7.79 5.09
N SER A 46 -12.74 6.76 5.74
CA SER A 46 -11.29 6.58 5.87
C SER A 46 -10.66 5.86 4.66
N ARG A 47 -11.38 4.95 4.01
CA ARG A 47 -10.83 4.13 2.91
C ARG A 47 -10.59 4.93 1.63
N GLN A 48 -11.43 5.91 1.30
CA GLN A 48 -11.21 6.78 0.14
C GLN A 48 -10.00 7.71 0.33
N LEU A 49 -9.76 8.16 1.57
CA LEU A 49 -8.63 9.04 1.89
C LEU A 49 -7.30 8.29 2.03
N PHE A 50 -7.31 7.03 2.51
CA PHE A 50 -6.09 6.23 2.70
C PHE A 50 -5.37 5.88 1.38
N HIS A 51 -6.09 5.80 0.25
CA HIS A 51 -5.49 5.44 -1.03
C HIS A 51 -4.79 6.59 -1.75
N GLN A 52 -5.06 7.85 -1.41
CA GLN A 52 -4.55 9.02 -2.14
C GLN A 52 -3.56 9.88 -1.34
N SER A 53 -3.52 9.72 -0.02
CA SER A 53 -2.59 10.45 0.84
C SER A 53 -1.82 9.49 1.74
N PRO A 54 -0.54 9.75 2.03
CA PRO A 54 0.19 8.97 3.02
C PRO A 54 -0.60 8.94 4.34
N PRO A 55 -0.56 7.80 5.05
CA PRO A 55 -1.44 7.51 6.18
C PRO A 55 -1.27 8.49 7.35
N HIS A 56 -0.13 9.18 7.39
CA HIS A 56 0.16 10.20 8.39
C HIS A 56 0.69 11.49 7.75
N PRO A 57 0.36 12.67 8.30
CA PRO A 57 0.72 13.96 7.71
C PRO A 57 2.23 14.18 7.64
N TYR A 58 2.99 13.71 8.65
CA TYR A 58 4.45 13.85 8.68
C TYR A 58 5.14 13.11 7.53
N LEU A 59 4.60 11.96 7.09
CA LEU A 59 5.17 11.15 6.01
C LEU A 59 5.12 11.87 4.66
N ARG A 60 4.10 12.72 4.43
CA ARG A 60 4.02 13.54 3.22
C ARG A 60 5.23 14.48 3.10
N HIS A 61 5.60 15.11 4.22
CA HIS A 61 6.74 16.02 4.28
C HIS A 61 8.06 15.28 4.17
N ALA A 62 8.24 14.18 4.90
CA ALA A 62 9.44 13.35 4.83
C ALA A 62 9.69 12.84 3.40
N CYS A 63 8.65 12.37 2.72
CA CYS A 63 8.75 11.93 1.34
C CYS A 63 9.09 13.11 0.42
N SER A 64 8.36 14.23 0.48
CA SER A 64 8.55 15.34 -0.47
C SER A 64 9.85 16.12 -0.25
N ARG A 65 10.34 16.23 0.99
CA ARG A 65 11.52 17.04 1.37
C ARG A 65 12.83 16.25 1.47
N GLY A 66 12.80 14.93 1.32
CA GLY A 66 14.01 14.13 1.37
C GLY A 66 14.99 14.47 0.21
N PRO A 67 16.30 14.35 0.42
CA PRO A 67 17.28 14.49 -0.66
C PRO A 67 17.05 13.40 -1.70
N ARG A 68 16.87 13.81 -2.96
CA ARG A 68 16.55 12.93 -4.09
C ARG A 68 17.62 12.98 -5.16
N GLY A 69 17.85 11.83 -5.78
CA GLY A 69 18.78 11.68 -6.88
C GLY A 69 18.12 12.06 -8.20
N PRO A 70 18.90 12.03 -9.31
CA PRO A 70 18.36 12.31 -10.63
C PRO A 70 17.20 11.37 -11.01
N ASP A 71 17.23 10.13 -10.53
CA ASP A 71 16.21 9.09 -10.81
C ASP A 71 14.97 9.19 -9.89
N GLY A 72 14.91 10.18 -9.00
CA GLY A 72 13.80 10.37 -8.08
C GLY A 72 13.78 9.42 -6.88
N GLN A 73 14.72 8.49 -6.77
CA GLN A 73 14.97 7.71 -5.56
C GLN A 73 15.57 8.59 -4.45
N PHE A 74 15.43 8.17 -3.19
CA PHE A 74 16.16 8.82 -2.10
C PHE A 74 17.66 8.53 -2.25
N LEU A 75 18.49 9.53 -1.96
CA LEU A 75 19.94 9.31 -1.93
C LEU A 75 20.27 8.25 -0.88
N THR A 76 21.22 7.38 -1.22
CA THR A 76 21.84 6.50 -0.23
C THR A 76 22.60 7.33 0.81
N PRO A 77 22.82 6.84 2.04
CA PRO A 77 23.51 7.61 3.08
C PRO A 77 24.90 8.10 2.65
N GLU A 78 25.63 7.29 1.87
CA GLU A 78 26.92 7.67 1.30
C GLU A 78 26.78 8.86 0.33
N GLN A 79 25.77 8.85 -0.54
CA GLN A 79 25.49 9.95 -1.46
C GLN A 79 25.00 11.20 -0.74
N ILE A 80 24.27 11.08 0.38
CA ILE A 80 23.87 12.23 1.20
C ILE A 80 25.11 12.91 1.78
N ALA A 81 26.09 12.13 2.25
CA ALA A 81 27.33 12.66 2.77
C ALA A 81 28.12 13.41 1.69
N THR A 82 28.29 12.84 0.49
CA THR A 82 28.97 13.53 -0.62
C THR A 82 28.23 14.79 -1.03
N GLN A 83 26.91 14.75 -1.17
CA GLN A 83 26.11 15.93 -1.54
C GLN A 83 26.20 17.04 -0.49
N ASN A 84 26.29 16.69 0.80
CA ASN A 84 26.47 17.68 1.87
C ASN A 84 27.88 18.28 1.85
N MET A 85 28.92 17.48 1.54
CA MET A 85 30.28 17.98 1.37
C MET A 85 30.42 18.89 0.13
N GLU A 86 29.82 18.50 -1.00
CA GLU A 86 29.76 19.31 -2.23
C GLU A 86 29.06 20.66 -1.99
N LYS A 87 27.92 20.65 -1.27
CA LYS A 87 27.21 21.88 -0.90
C LYS A 87 28.03 22.81 0.00
N LEU A 88 28.94 22.26 0.79
CA LEU A 88 29.82 23.01 1.70
C LEU A 88 31.13 23.44 1.03
N GLY A 89 31.34 23.13 -0.25
CA GLY A 89 32.47 23.63 -1.06
C GLY A 89 33.83 23.05 -0.66
N ILE A 90 33.85 21.84 -0.09
CA ILE A 90 35.08 21.13 0.25
C ILE A 90 35.36 20.11 -0.87
N GLU A 91 36.32 20.41 -1.74
CA GLU A 91 36.70 19.51 -2.83
C GLU A 91 37.70 18.42 -2.38
N GLU A 92 37.43 17.21 -2.88
CA GLU A 92 38.27 16.01 -3.04
C GLU A 92 38.66 15.11 -1.83
N ALA A 93 38.21 13.83 -1.91
CA ALA A 93 39.12 12.68 -2.07
C ALA A 93 38.30 11.40 -2.38
N ALA A 94 38.24 11.03 -3.66
CA ALA A 94 37.75 9.73 -4.09
C ALA A 94 38.73 8.63 -3.64
N VAL A 95 38.39 7.93 -2.55
CA VAL A 95 38.97 6.63 -2.24
C VAL A 95 37.94 5.56 -2.54
N LYS A 96 38.29 4.78 -3.56
CA LYS A 96 37.64 3.55 -4.01
C LYS A 96 37.45 2.59 -2.84
N SER A 97 36.22 2.15 -2.60
CA SER A 97 35.95 0.87 -1.95
C SER A 97 34.89 0.13 -2.76
N THR A 98 35.36 -0.43 -3.88
CA THR A 98 34.76 -1.62 -4.44
C THR A 98 34.69 -2.70 -3.35
N ASP A 99 33.59 -3.44 -3.34
CA ASP A 99 33.38 -4.71 -2.61
C ASP A 99 32.64 -4.60 -1.27
N LEU A 100 31.35 -4.25 -1.28
CA LEU A 100 30.42 -4.72 -0.25
C LEU A 100 29.10 -5.18 -0.88
N LEU A 101 28.88 -6.49 -0.77
CA LEU A 101 27.64 -7.20 -1.11
C LEU A 101 26.45 -6.64 -0.31
N PRO A 102 25.21 -6.71 -0.83
CA PRO A 102 24.05 -6.07 -0.21
C PRO A 102 23.75 -6.67 1.17
N LEU A 103 23.73 -5.81 2.19
CA LEU A 103 23.20 -6.12 3.51
C LEU A 103 21.73 -6.48 3.38
N THR A 104 21.42 -7.77 3.41
CA THR A 104 20.07 -8.25 3.75
C THR A 104 19.78 -7.77 5.16
N THR A 105 18.80 -6.88 5.31
CA THR A 105 18.26 -6.50 6.62
C THR A 105 17.58 -7.71 7.25
N THR A 106 18.35 -8.56 7.92
CA THR A 106 17.83 -9.50 8.91
C THR A 106 17.29 -8.63 10.04
N THR A 107 15.96 -8.47 10.04
CA THR A 107 15.24 -7.78 11.10
C THR A 107 15.44 -8.59 12.37
N GLU A 108 16.31 -8.14 13.26
CA GLU A 108 16.55 -8.82 14.54
C GLU A 108 15.25 -8.89 15.34
N GLU A 109 14.89 -10.12 15.72
CA GLU A 109 13.84 -10.41 16.67
C GLU A 109 14.19 -9.77 18.02
N LYS A 110 13.27 -8.95 18.54
CA LYS A 110 13.36 -8.45 19.90
C LYS A 110 12.61 -9.44 20.81
N PRO A 111 13.26 -10.13 21.76
CA PRO A 111 12.52 -10.93 22.72
C PRO A 111 11.76 -10.00 23.66
N LYS A 112 10.45 -10.18 23.79
CA LYS A 112 9.66 -9.58 24.87
C LYS A 112 9.59 -10.58 26.02
N LEU A 113 10.00 -10.10 27.19
CA LEU A 113 9.72 -10.66 28.52
C LEU A 113 8.21 -10.89 28.70
#